data_AF-A0A937TBC1-F1
#
_entry.id   AF-A0A937TBC1-F1
#
_cell.length_a   1.000
_cell.length_b   1.000
_cell.length_c   1.000
_cell.angle_alpha   90.00
_cell.angle_beta   90.00
_cell.angle_gamma   90.00
#
_symmetry.space_group_name_H-M   'P 1'
#
loop_
_entity.id
_entity.type
_entity.pdbx_description
1 polymer ?
#
loop_
_entity_poly.entity_id
_entity_poly.type
_entity_poly.pdbx_seq_one_letter_code
_entity_poly.pdbx_strand_id
1 'polypeptide(L)'
;MIKRYQHTQIGYLIIIALAIALLFTVYRITVYGFNWIAFAGLIILGACLVLFATLTVVIEEDVLEIRFGPGVIRKKFPLKDIESCQVVENPWYYGWGIRLTPHGWLYNVSGSYAVEIKMKTGKKYRIGTDVPNDLEKVFRQSIERTAR
;
A
#
# COMPACT_ATOMS: atom_id res chain seq x y z
N MET A 1 7.96 19.17 15.75
CA MET A 1 9.22 18.42 15.52
C MET A 1 8.87 16.98 15.19
N ILE A 2 8.81 16.59 13.91
CA ILE A 2 8.68 15.17 13.54
C ILE A 2 10.02 14.76 12.95
N LYS A 3 10.86 14.11 13.77
CA LYS A 3 12.12 13.50 13.31
C LYS A 3 11.85 12.23 12.51
N ARG A 4 10.67 11.61 12.71
CA ARG A 4 10.25 10.36 12.09
C ARG A 4 8.73 10.26 12.13
N TYR A 5 8.09 10.03 10.99
CA TYR A 5 6.67 9.68 10.90
C TYR A 5 6.55 8.22 10.49
N GLN A 6 5.64 7.49 11.12
CA GLN A 6 5.31 6.13 10.71
C GLN A 6 3.82 5.90 10.95
N HIS A 7 3.14 5.46 9.90
CA HIS A 7 1.73 5.06 9.96
C HIS A 7 1.52 3.75 9.23
N THR A 8 0.78 2.83 9.84
CA THR A 8 0.50 1.51 9.28
C THR A 8 -1.00 1.33 9.11
N GLN A 9 -1.43 1.18 7.86
CA GLN A 9 -2.80 0.87 7.51
C GLN A 9 -2.97 -0.65 7.32
N ILE A 10 -4.08 -1.19 7.81
CA ILE A 10 -4.43 -2.61 7.70
C ILE A 10 -5.49 -2.81 6.62
N GLY A 11 -5.24 -3.75 5.71
CA GLY A 11 -6.12 -4.12 4.61
C GLY A 11 -7.16 -5.16 5.00
N TYR A 12 -8.04 -4.86 5.97
CA TYR A 12 -9.01 -5.83 6.51
C TYR A 12 -9.82 -6.58 5.43
N LEU A 13 -10.27 -5.87 4.38
CA LEU A 13 -11.01 -6.48 3.27
C LEU A 13 -10.18 -7.51 2.51
N ILE A 14 -8.92 -7.20 2.21
CA ILE A 14 -7.99 -8.13 1.54
C ILE A 14 -7.72 -9.33 2.45
N ILE A 15 -7.48 -9.08 3.73
CA ILE A 15 -7.21 -10.13 4.72
C ILE A 15 -8.38 -11.10 4.81
N ILE A 16 -9.62 -10.60 4.93
CA ILE A 16 -10.82 -11.42 5.02
C ILE A 16 -11.03 -12.20 3.72
N ALA A 17 -10.93 -11.54 2.56
CA ALA A 17 -11.13 -12.19 1.27
C ALA A 17 -10.11 -13.32 1.02
N LEU A 18 -8.83 -13.08 1.33
CA LEU A 18 -7.78 -14.08 1.22
C LEU A 18 -7.93 -15.19 2.26
N ALA A 19 -8.35 -14.88 3.48
CA ALA A 19 -8.63 -15.89 4.51
C ALA A 19 -9.77 -16.83 4.08
N ILE A 20 -10.85 -16.30 3.50
CA ILE A 20 -11.94 -17.11 2.96
C ILE A 20 -11.44 -18.00 1.81
N ALA A 21 -10.64 -17.45 0.88
CA ALA A 21 -10.07 -18.22 -0.22
C ALA A 21 -9.13 -19.33 0.27
N LEU A 22 -8.34 -19.07 1.32
CA LEU A 22 -7.48 -20.06 1.96
C LEU A 22 -8.30 -21.18 2.60
N LEU A 23 -9.31 -20.84 3.41
CA LEU A 23 -10.20 -21.82 4.04
C LEU A 23 -10.94 -22.67 3.01
N PHE A 24 -11.43 -22.06 1.93
CA PHE A 24 -12.07 -22.78 0.83
C PHE A 24 -11.09 -23.75 0.15
N THR A 25 -9.84 -23.33 -0.07
CA THR A 25 -8.80 -24.17 -0.68
C THR A 25 -8.47 -25.38 0.23
N VAL A 26 -8.33 -25.15 1.54
CA VAL A 26 -8.11 -26.22 2.53
C VAL A 26 -9.28 -27.20 2.55
N TYR A 27 -10.51 -26.69 2.58
CA TYR A 27 -11.72 -27.52 2.53
C TYR A 27 -11.75 -28.42 1.28
N ARG A 28 -11.41 -27.86 0.10
CA ARG A 28 -11.31 -28.63 -1.14
C ARG A 28 -10.28 -29.76 -1.04
N ILE A 29 -9.10 -29.49 -0.47
CA ILE A 29 -8.06 -30.50 -0.25
C ILE A 29 -8.55 -31.60 0.70
N THR A 30 -9.28 -31.25 1.77
CA THR A 30 -9.78 -32.24 2.73
C THR A 30 -10.90 -33.13 2.18
N VAL A 31 -11.78 -32.60 1.32
CA VAL A 31 -12.93 -33.34 0.78
C VAL A 31 -12.58 -34.16 -0.45
N TYR A 32 -11.74 -33.63 -1.35
CA TYR A 32 -11.42 -34.27 -2.63
C TYR A 32 -10.05 -34.94 -2.65
N GLY A 33 -9.28 -34.84 -1.54
CA GLY A 33 -7.93 -35.35 -1.44
C GLY A 33 -6.87 -34.36 -1.93
N PHE A 34 -5.60 -34.72 -1.71
CA PHE A 34 -4.47 -33.86 -2.02
C PHE A 34 -4.28 -33.65 -3.53
N ASN A 35 -4.14 -32.39 -3.92
CA ASN A 35 -3.91 -31.98 -5.30
C ASN A 35 -2.78 -30.94 -5.35
N TRP A 36 -1.76 -31.19 -6.18
CA TRP A 36 -0.57 -30.34 -6.26
C TRP A 36 -0.89 -28.89 -6.70
N ILE A 37 -1.91 -28.72 -7.55
CA ILE A 37 -2.39 -27.41 -8.00
C ILE A 37 -3.04 -26.66 -6.84
N ALA A 38 -3.89 -27.34 -6.06
CA ALA A 38 -4.52 -26.73 -4.88
C ALA A 38 -3.48 -26.37 -3.80
N PHE A 39 -2.46 -27.22 -3.61
CA PHE A 39 -1.37 -26.95 -2.69
C PHE A 39 -0.50 -25.76 -3.13
N ALA A 40 -0.14 -25.68 -4.41
CA ALA A 40 0.55 -24.52 -4.96
C ALA A 40 -0.29 -23.23 -4.80
N GLY A 41 -1.59 -23.31 -5.08
CA GLY A 41 -2.53 -22.20 -4.85
C GLY A 41 -2.58 -21.74 -3.39
N LEU A 42 -2.57 -22.68 -2.43
CA LEU A 42 -2.53 -22.39 -1.00
C LEU A 42 -1.29 -21.58 -0.62
N ILE A 43 -0.11 -21.99 -1.10
CA ILE A 43 1.16 -21.29 -0.85
C ILE A 43 1.11 -19.87 -1.42
N ILE A 44 0.62 -19.72 -2.66
CA ILE A 44 0.52 -18.41 -3.32
C ILE A 44 -0.44 -17.49 -2.56
N LEU A 45 -1.62 -17.98 -2.17
CA LEU A 45 -2.60 -17.21 -1.40
C LEU A 45 -2.02 -16.79 -0.04
N GLY A 46 -1.31 -17.70 0.64
CA GLY A 46 -0.63 -17.39 1.91
C GLY A 46 0.45 -16.32 1.75
N ALA A 47 1.27 -16.41 0.70
CA ALA A 47 2.26 -15.39 0.38
C ALA A 47 1.60 -14.04 0.07
N CYS A 48 0.53 -14.01 -0.73
CA CYS A 48 -0.24 -12.80 -1.00
C CYS A 48 -0.82 -12.18 0.27
N LEU A 49 -1.35 -13.00 1.19
CA LEU A 49 -1.89 -12.53 2.46
C LEU A 49 -0.81 -11.80 3.28
N VAL A 50 0.37 -12.40 3.42
CA VAL A 50 1.48 -11.80 4.17
C VAL A 50 1.98 -10.52 3.50
N LEU A 51 2.08 -10.51 2.17
CA LEU A 51 2.61 -9.37 1.42
C LEU A 51 1.66 -8.18 1.39
N PHE A 52 0.34 -8.39 1.28
CA PHE A 52 -0.62 -7.30 1.06
C PHE A 52 -1.54 -7.01 2.27
N ALA A 53 -1.31 -7.64 3.42
CA ALA A 53 -2.09 -7.39 4.64
C ALA A 53 -1.96 -5.96 5.16
N THR A 54 -0.79 -5.33 5.03
CA THR A 54 -0.51 -4.01 5.61
C THR A 54 0.22 -3.10 4.63
N LEU A 55 0.00 -1.80 4.77
CA LEU A 55 0.74 -0.74 4.09
C LEU A 55 1.27 0.21 5.16
N THR A 56 2.59 0.27 5.30
CA THR A 56 3.27 1.18 6.20
C THR A 56 3.91 2.31 5.42
N VAL A 57 3.60 3.54 5.80
CA VAL A 57 4.20 4.76 5.27
C VAL A 57 5.16 5.31 6.33
N VAL A 58 6.42 5.45 5.97
CA VAL A 58 7.49 5.95 6.83
C VAL A 58 8.10 7.19 6.19
N ILE A 59 8.32 8.25 6.95
CA ILE A 59 9.11 9.40 6.53
C ILE A 59 10.26 9.56 7.52
N GLU A 60 11.47 9.46 7.00
CA GLU A 60 12.71 9.50 7.77
C GLU A 60 13.80 10.18 6.95
N GLU A 61 14.52 11.14 7.55
CA GLU A 61 15.72 11.79 6.98
C GLU A 61 15.58 12.18 5.49
N ASP A 62 14.47 12.84 5.15
CA ASP A 62 14.14 13.33 3.81
C ASP A 62 13.82 12.26 2.75
N VAL A 63 13.50 11.05 3.21
CA VAL A 63 13.01 9.94 2.37
C VAL A 63 11.63 9.51 2.82
N LEU A 64 10.70 9.48 1.87
CA LEU A 64 9.41 8.81 1.99
C LEU A 64 9.56 7.35 1.57
N GLU A 65 9.29 6.42 2.47
CA GLU A 65 9.30 4.99 2.22
C GLU A 65 7.89 4.40 2.41
N ILE A 66 7.42 3.65 1.42
CA ILE A 66 6.24 2.80 1.56
C ILE A 66 6.68 1.34 1.66
N ARG A 67 6.06 0.57 2.56
CA ARG A 67 6.35 -0.83 2.83
C ARG A 67 5.06 -1.63 2.87
N PHE A 68 5.00 -2.71 2.10
CA PHE A 68 3.89 -3.67 2.15
C PHE A 68 4.25 -4.86 3.04
N GLY A 69 3.28 -5.30 3.84
CA GLY A 69 3.43 -6.45 4.73
C GLY A 69 4.63 -6.27 5.68
N PRO A 70 5.49 -7.30 5.85
CA PRO A 70 6.70 -7.20 6.67
C PRO A 70 7.82 -6.33 6.05
N GLY A 71 7.58 -5.70 4.89
CA GLY A 71 8.54 -4.81 4.24
C GLY A 71 9.35 -5.45 3.10
N VAL A 72 8.91 -6.60 2.60
CA VAL A 72 9.52 -7.27 1.42
C VAL A 72 9.36 -6.41 0.18
N ILE A 73 8.15 -5.88 -0.06
CA ILE A 73 7.91 -4.93 -1.14
C ILE A 73 7.97 -3.54 -0.54
N ARG A 74 9.01 -2.78 -0.90
CA ARG A 74 9.23 -1.41 -0.44
C ARG A 74 9.61 -0.49 -1.59
N LYS A 75 9.20 0.78 -1.48
CA LYS A 75 9.57 1.82 -2.44
C LYS A 75 9.96 3.08 -1.70
N LYS A 76 11.09 3.67 -2.09
CA LYS A 76 11.62 4.91 -1.53
C LYS A 76 11.48 6.05 -2.54
N PHE A 77 11.12 7.21 -2.04
CA PHE A 77 10.97 8.45 -2.77
C PHE A 77 11.75 9.54 -2.02
N PRO A 78 12.77 10.15 -2.64
CA PRO A 78 13.42 11.32 -2.06
C PRO A 78 12.41 12.49 -1.98
N LEU A 79 12.24 13.09 -0.80
CA LEU A 79 11.29 14.20 -0.64
C LEU A 79 11.64 15.40 -1.50
N LYS A 80 12.94 15.64 -1.74
CA LYS A 80 13.44 16.68 -2.65
C LYS A 80 12.93 16.55 -4.09
N ASP A 81 12.53 15.35 -4.50
CA ASP A 81 12.05 15.09 -5.86
C ASP A 81 10.52 15.20 -5.96
N ILE A 82 9.84 15.40 -4.83
CA ILE A 82 8.39 15.62 -4.78
C ILE A 82 8.12 17.11 -5.05
N GLU A 83 7.27 17.37 -6.04
CA GLU A 83 6.84 18.70 -6.45
C GLU A 83 5.62 19.16 -5.63
N SER A 84 4.62 18.28 -5.49
CA SER A 84 3.41 18.57 -4.73
C SER A 84 2.77 17.30 -4.17
N CYS A 85 1.93 17.48 -3.15
CA CYS A 85 1.07 16.44 -2.61
C CYS A 85 -0.35 16.97 -2.40
N GLN A 86 -1.34 16.10 -2.56
CA GLN A 86 -2.76 16.42 -2.38
C GLN A 86 -3.56 15.18 -1.97
N VAL A 87 -4.59 15.37 -1.14
CA VAL A 87 -5.57 14.32 -0.85
C VAL A 87 -6.45 14.08 -2.07
N VAL A 88 -6.64 12.83 -2.44
CA VAL A 88 -7.50 12.40 -3.53
C VAL A 88 -8.38 11.23 -3.10
N GLU A 89 -9.55 11.14 -3.71
CA GLU A 89 -10.40 9.96 -3.62
C GLU A 89 -10.26 9.11 -4.88
N ASN A 90 -10.10 7.80 -4.69
CA ASN A 90 -10.01 6.82 -5.77
C ASN A 90 -11.34 6.08 -5.90
N PRO A 91 -11.80 5.81 -7.13
CA PRO A 91 -12.92 4.92 -7.35
C PRO A 91 -12.63 3.53 -6.76
N TRP A 92 -13.63 2.93 -6.12
CA TRP A 92 -13.51 1.62 -5.47
C TRP A 92 -13.02 0.51 -6.43
N TYR A 93 -13.35 0.61 -7.72
CA TYR A 93 -12.97 -0.36 -8.75
C TYR A 93 -11.49 -0.28 -9.18
N TYR A 94 -10.73 0.74 -8.75
CA TYR A 94 -9.27 0.71 -8.89
C TYR A 94 -8.65 -0.41 -8.04
N GLY A 95 -9.37 -0.87 -7.03
CA GLY A 95 -9.03 -2.01 -6.20
C GLY A 95 -7.89 -1.73 -5.24
N TRP A 96 -7.25 -2.81 -4.80
CA TRP A 96 -6.20 -2.78 -3.78
C TRP A 96 -4.93 -3.50 -4.26
N GLY A 97 -3.82 -3.19 -3.61
CA GLY A 97 -2.46 -3.62 -3.92
C GLY A 97 -1.68 -2.56 -4.68
N ILE A 98 -0.83 -3.01 -5.59
CA ILE A 98 -0.02 -2.17 -6.48
C ILE A 98 -0.67 -2.19 -7.86
N ARG A 99 -1.09 -1.02 -8.35
CA ARG A 99 -1.86 -0.89 -9.59
C ARG A 99 -1.38 0.30 -10.42
N LEU A 100 -1.33 0.14 -11.73
CA LEU A 100 -1.19 1.27 -12.64
C LEU A 100 -2.58 1.80 -12.99
N THR A 101 -2.82 3.07 -12.69
CA THR A 101 -4.08 3.77 -12.98
C THR A 101 -3.83 4.88 -14.00
N PRO A 102 -4.88 5.47 -14.61
CA PRO A 102 -4.72 6.66 -15.45
C PRO A 102 -4.04 7.84 -14.75
N HIS A 103 -4.01 7.84 -13.41
CA HIS A 103 -3.37 8.86 -12.59
C HIS A 103 -2.02 8.43 -12.00
N GLY A 104 -1.42 7.38 -12.54
CA GLY A 104 -0.13 6.84 -12.09
C GLY A 104 -0.28 5.62 -11.19
N TRP A 105 0.77 5.32 -10.44
CA TRP A 105 0.82 4.12 -9.60
C TRP A 105 0.03 4.31 -8.31
N LEU A 106 -0.91 3.43 -8.03
CA LEU A 106 -1.65 3.34 -6.78
C LEU A 106 -1.04 2.25 -5.90
N TYR A 107 -0.74 2.61 -4.66
CA TYR A 107 -0.35 1.71 -3.58
C TYR A 107 -1.42 1.78 -2.51
N ASN A 108 -2.26 0.76 -2.39
CA ASN A 108 -3.39 0.78 -1.46
C ASN A 108 -3.61 -0.58 -0.83
N VAL A 109 -4.13 -0.63 0.40
CA VAL A 109 -4.57 -1.89 1.06
C VAL A 109 -6.01 -1.82 1.56
N SER A 110 -6.59 -0.64 1.73
CA SER A 110 -8.01 -0.46 2.08
C SER A 110 -8.50 0.96 1.79
N GLY A 111 -9.83 1.14 1.69
CA GLY A 111 -10.45 2.46 1.49
C GLY A 111 -10.28 3.05 0.08
N SER A 112 -10.93 4.20 -0.14
CA SER A 112 -10.88 4.99 -1.39
C SER A 112 -9.90 6.16 -1.31
N TYR A 113 -9.59 6.67 -0.11
CA TYR A 113 -8.71 7.82 0.05
C TYR A 113 -7.24 7.48 -0.14
N ALA A 114 -6.51 8.42 -0.75
CA ALA A 114 -5.07 8.36 -0.90
C ALA A 114 -4.48 9.77 -0.88
N VAL A 115 -3.18 9.87 -0.62
CA VAL A 115 -2.39 11.07 -0.90
C VAL A 115 -1.67 10.86 -2.23
N GLU A 116 -1.98 11.70 -3.22
CA GLU A 116 -1.26 11.75 -4.48
C GLU A 116 -0.01 12.61 -4.31
N ILE A 117 1.15 12.04 -4.65
CA ILE A 117 2.41 12.76 -4.80
C ILE A 117 2.74 12.90 -6.28
N LYS A 118 3.08 14.13 -6.69
CA LYS A 118 3.59 14.43 -8.02
C LYS A 118 5.09 14.63 -7.92
N MET A 119 5.86 13.85 -8.67
CA MET A 119 7.31 14.01 -8.74
C MET A 119 7.67 15.13 -9.72
N LYS A 120 8.81 15.79 -9.52
CA LYS A 120 9.39 16.76 -10.47
C LYS A 120 9.62 16.19 -11.87
N THR A 121 9.73 14.86 -11.99
CA THR A 121 9.81 14.14 -13.27
C THR A 121 8.47 14.01 -14.01
N GLY A 122 7.37 14.49 -13.42
CA GLY A 122 6.01 14.35 -13.94
C GLY A 122 5.31 13.03 -13.55
N LYS A 123 6.03 12.06 -12.98
CA LYS A 123 5.44 10.80 -12.50
C LYS A 123 4.54 11.05 -11.29
N LYS A 124 3.39 10.35 -11.25
CA LYS A 124 2.43 10.42 -10.15
C LYS A 124 2.34 9.10 -9.40
N TYR A 125 2.21 9.19 -8.09
CA TYR A 125 2.02 8.05 -7.20
C TYR A 125 0.93 8.37 -6.20
N ARG A 126 0.00 7.44 -5.97
CA ARG A 126 -1.08 7.55 -5.00
C ARG A 126 -0.82 6.57 -3.87
N ILE A 127 -0.80 7.06 -2.64
CA ILE A 127 -0.52 6.29 -1.45
C ILE A 127 -1.80 6.24 -0.63
N GLY A 128 -2.45 5.07 -0.61
CA GLY A 128 -3.64 4.80 0.17
C GLY A 128 -3.40 5.03 1.66
N THR A 129 -4.38 5.61 2.33
CA THR A 129 -4.34 5.88 3.75
C THR A 129 -5.75 6.06 4.31
N ASP A 130 -5.94 5.62 5.54
CA ASP A 130 -7.11 5.86 6.39
C ASP A 130 -7.06 7.22 7.12
N VAL A 131 -5.92 7.91 7.07
CA VAL A 131 -5.70 9.25 7.67
C VAL A 131 -5.19 10.26 6.63
N PRO A 132 -5.96 10.52 5.55
CA PRO A 132 -5.49 11.30 4.39
C PRO A 132 -5.02 12.71 4.74
N ASN A 133 -5.76 13.43 5.58
CA ASN A 133 -5.44 14.81 5.94
C ASN A 133 -4.18 14.90 6.80
N ASP A 134 -3.99 13.96 7.73
CA ASP A 134 -2.80 13.92 8.58
C ASP A 134 -1.56 13.57 7.75
N LEU A 135 -1.68 12.60 6.83
CA LEU A 135 -0.59 12.21 5.96
C LEU A 135 -0.19 13.35 5.02
N GLU A 136 -1.15 14.06 4.41
CA GLU A 136 -0.88 15.22 3.58
C GLU A 136 -0.16 16.32 4.36
N LYS A 137 -0.62 16.63 5.57
CA LYS A 137 0.01 17.63 6.44
C LYS A 137 1.47 17.29 6.72
N VAL A 138 1.75 16.03 7.03
CA VAL A 138 3.13 15.56 7.26
C VAL A 138 3.97 15.65 5.99
N PHE A 139 3.41 15.31 4.82
CA PHE A 139 4.11 15.43 3.54
C PHE A 139 4.46 16.89 3.22
N ARG A 140 3.50 17.81 3.33
CA ARG A 140 3.72 19.25 3.11
C ARG A 140 4.83 19.79 3.99
N GLN A 141 4.77 19.52 5.30
CA GLN A 141 5.80 19.96 6.26
C GLN A 141 7.19 19.42 5.91
N SER A 142 7.27 18.18 5.43
CA SER A 142 8.55 17.54 5.12
C SER A 142 9.13 18.04 3.78
N ILE A 143 8.28 18.35 2.80
CA ILE A 143 8.68 18.96 1.52
C ILE A 143 9.19 20.39 1.73
N GLU A 144 8.47 21.22 2.49
CA GLU A 144 8.87 22.61 2.79
C GLU A 144 10.22 22.68 3.51
N ARG A 145 10.50 21.71 4.40
CA ARG A 145 11.79 21.60 5.09
C ARG A 145 12.93 21.28 4.13
N THR A 146 12.70 20.42 3.15
CA THR A 146 13.73 20.00 2.18
C THR A 146 14.01 21.09 1.13
N ALA A 147 13.08 22.04 0.96
CA ALA A 147 13.23 23.16 0.04
C ALA A 147 13.97 24.38 0.62
N ARG A 148 14.17 24.43 1.95
CA ARG A 148 15.01 25.43 2.64
C ARG A 148 16.46 24.96 2.71
#